data_AF-A0A0S8KP97-F1
#
_entry.id   AF-A0A0S8KP97-F1
#
_cell.length_a   1.000
_cell.length_b   1.000
_cell.length_c   1.000
_cell.angle_alpha   90.00
_cell.angle_beta   90.00
_cell.angle_gamma   90.00
#
_symmetry.space_group_name_H-M   'P 1'
#
loop_
_entity.id
_entity.type
_entity.pdbx_description
1 polymer ?
#
loop_
_entity_poly.entity_id
_entity_poly.type
_entity_poly.pdbx_seq_one_letter_code
_entity_poly.pdbx_strand_id
1 'polypeptide(L)'
;MTKKGYYISISNIFILIEDELMLSTVEAAKRIGVSKSTLLRWLDEGLVDDVERDWRGWRVWSSRDVERVRAFQKAYHSKPIRRLRRSSLSRAECAKAAAQSMGSFAKGYFPRPGVGM
;
A
#
# COMPACT_ATOMS: atom_id res chain seq x y z
N MET A 1 -57.12 -6.27 -13.37
CA MET A 1 -56.55 -6.16 -12.01
C MET A 1 -55.06 -6.46 -12.12
N THR A 2 -54.24 -5.42 -12.03
CA THR A 2 -52.83 -5.38 -12.40
C THR A 2 -51.96 -6.09 -11.37
N LYS A 3 -51.21 -7.10 -11.81
CA LYS A 3 -50.17 -7.74 -10.99
C LYS A 3 -49.08 -6.71 -10.71
N LYS A 4 -48.97 -6.23 -9.46
CA LYS A 4 -47.82 -5.45 -9.00
C LYS A 4 -46.60 -6.37 -9.00
N GLY A 5 -45.83 -6.35 -10.08
CA GLY A 5 -44.50 -6.96 -10.12
C GLY A 5 -43.56 -6.17 -9.22
N TYR A 6 -43.18 -6.76 -8.09
CA TYR A 6 -42.05 -6.29 -7.33
C TYR A 6 -40.78 -6.66 -8.10
N TYR A 7 -40.33 -5.78 -8.99
CA TYR A 7 -38.97 -5.84 -9.52
C TYR A 7 -38.02 -5.46 -8.38
N ILE A 8 -37.53 -6.47 -7.67
CA ILE A 8 -36.34 -6.31 -6.84
C ILE A 8 -35.22 -6.05 -7.84
N SER A 9 -34.76 -4.80 -7.91
CA SER A 9 -33.64 -4.41 -8.77
C SER A 9 -32.50 -5.39 -8.55
N ILE A 10 -31.93 -5.94 -9.62
CA ILE A 10 -30.79 -6.88 -9.56
C ILE A 10 -29.61 -6.24 -8.82
N SER A 11 -29.54 -4.91 -8.81
CA SER A 11 -28.58 -4.11 -8.03
C SER A 11 -28.73 -4.27 -6.51
N ASN A 12 -29.92 -4.60 -6.00
CA ASN A 12 -30.17 -4.81 -4.56
C ASN A 12 -29.85 -6.24 -4.10
N ILE A 13 -29.88 -7.23 -4.99
CA ILE A 13 -29.49 -8.61 -4.67
C ILE A 13 -27.97 -8.76 -4.58
N PHE A 14 -27.22 -7.98 -5.38
CA PHE A 14 -25.75 -8.04 -5.40
C PHE A 14 -25.08 -7.55 -4.11
N ILE A 15 -25.78 -6.74 -3.32
CA ILE A 15 -25.26 -6.16 -2.07
C ILE A 15 -25.34 -7.17 -0.90
N LEU A 16 -26.20 -8.20 -0.98
CA LEU A 16 -26.50 -9.09 0.15
C LEU A 16 -25.72 -10.41 0.17
N ILE A 17 -24.76 -10.61 -0.74
CA ILE A 17 -24.00 -11.88 -0.88
C ILE A 17 -22.51 -11.72 -0.47
N GLU A 18 -22.06 -10.52 -0.11
CA GLU A 18 -20.62 -10.24 0.07
C GLU A 18 -20.02 -10.60 1.43
N ASP A 19 -20.77 -11.11 2.41
CA ASP A 19 -20.25 -11.26 3.79
C ASP A 19 -19.16 -12.35 3.98
N GLU A 20 -19.04 -13.33 3.06
CA GLU A 20 -18.15 -14.51 3.24
C GLU A 20 -17.11 -14.70 2.12
N LEU A 21 -16.84 -13.69 1.30
CA LEU A 21 -15.87 -13.83 0.21
C LEU A 21 -14.46 -13.45 0.69
N MET A 22 -13.58 -14.45 0.74
CA MET A 22 -12.13 -14.29 0.89
C MET A 22 -11.57 -13.61 -0.37
N LEU A 23 -11.17 -12.35 -0.24
CA LEU A 23 -10.67 -11.56 -1.38
C LEU A 23 -9.15 -11.56 -1.44
N SER A 24 -8.64 -11.53 -2.68
CA SER A 24 -7.22 -11.24 -2.91
C SER A 24 -6.94 -9.75 -2.71
N THR A 25 -5.68 -9.40 -2.47
CA THR A 25 -5.27 -7.98 -2.31
C THR A 25 -5.60 -7.13 -3.55
N VAL A 26 -5.59 -7.73 -4.76
CA VAL A 26 -5.95 -7.02 -5.99
C VAL A 26 -7.44 -6.70 -5.99
N GLU A 27 -8.26 -7.66 -5.60
CA GLU A 27 -9.72 -7.53 -5.57
C GLU A 27 -10.15 -6.52 -4.49
N ALA A 28 -9.55 -6.63 -3.30
CA ALA A 28 -9.74 -5.69 -2.20
C ALA A 28 -9.39 -4.26 -2.64
N ALA A 29 -8.25 -4.05 -3.29
CA ALA A 29 -7.84 -2.73 -3.79
C ALA A 29 -8.84 -2.13 -4.79
N LYS A 30 -9.37 -2.95 -5.72
CA LYS A 30 -10.42 -2.53 -6.66
C LYS A 30 -11.70 -2.11 -5.94
N ARG A 31 -12.15 -2.88 -4.94
CA ARG A 31 -13.35 -2.56 -4.15
C ARG A 31 -13.17 -1.31 -3.30
N ILE A 32 -11.97 -1.05 -2.80
CA ILE A 32 -11.65 0.17 -2.03
C ILE A 32 -11.55 1.39 -2.96
N GLY A 33 -11.17 1.19 -4.23
CA GLY A 33 -10.93 2.28 -5.19
C GLY A 33 -9.52 2.85 -5.12
N VAL A 34 -8.53 2.04 -4.75
CA VAL A 34 -7.11 2.43 -4.68
C VAL A 34 -6.24 1.48 -5.50
N SER A 35 -5.03 1.91 -5.85
CA SER A 35 -4.08 1.00 -6.48
C SER A 35 -3.58 -0.05 -5.46
N LYS A 36 -3.30 -1.26 -5.94
CA LYS A 36 -2.66 -2.32 -5.14
C LYS A 36 -1.40 -1.82 -4.42
N SER A 37 -0.57 -1.05 -5.11
CA SER A 37 0.66 -0.50 -4.55
C SER A 37 0.40 0.46 -3.39
N THR A 38 -0.65 1.26 -3.45
CA THR A 38 -1.04 2.16 -2.35
C THR A 38 -1.52 1.36 -1.16
N LEU A 39 -2.36 0.34 -1.38
CA LEU A 39 -2.83 -0.54 -0.32
C LEU A 39 -1.68 -1.26 0.38
N LEU A 40 -0.74 -1.84 -0.39
CA LEU A 40 0.44 -2.49 0.17
C LEU A 40 1.33 -1.52 0.93
N ARG A 41 1.53 -0.30 0.41
CA ARG A 41 2.30 0.75 1.10
C ARG A 41 1.66 1.12 2.43
N TRP A 42 0.33 1.24 2.50
CA TRP A 42 -0.35 1.54 3.76
C TRP A 42 -0.17 0.44 4.81
N LEU A 43 -0.15 -0.82 4.39
CA LEU A 43 0.14 -1.95 5.29
C LEU A 43 1.60 -1.95 5.75
N ASP A 44 2.53 -1.70 4.84
CA ASP A 44 3.97 -1.66 5.11
C ASP A 44 4.35 -0.49 6.04
N GLU A 45 3.75 0.68 5.83
CA GLU A 45 3.89 1.86 6.71
C GLU A 45 3.09 1.72 8.03
N GLY A 46 2.33 0.65 8.22
CA GLY A 46 1.51 0.43 9.42
C GLY A 46 0.37 1.42 9.60
N LEU A 47 -0.09 2.06 8.51
CA LEU A 47 -1.19 3.02 8.51
C LEU A 47 -2.56 2.34 8.65
N VAL A 48 -2.61 1.06 8.31
CA VAL A 48 -3.78 0.18 8.34
C VAL A 48 -3.32 -1.16 8.89
N ASP A 49 -4.10 -1.77 9.78
CA ASP A 49 -3.76 -3.08 10.37
C ASP A 49 -3.63 -4.16 9.29
N ASP A 50 -2.63 -5.03 9.45
CA ASP A 50 -2.41 -6.19 8.56
C ASP A 50 -3.60 -7.16 8.65
N VAL A 51 -3.82 -7.87 7.56
CA VAL A 51 -4.90 -8.86 7.43
C VAL A 51 -4.34 -10.27 7.57
N GLU A 52 -5.25 -11.22 7.81
CA GLU A 52 -4.89 -12.63 7.88
C GLU A 52 -4.21 -13.11 6.60
N ARG A 53 -3.37 -14.12 6.77
CA ARG A 53 -2.65 -14.77 5.67
C ARG A 53 -3.06 -16.21 5.59
N ASP A 54 -3.23 -16.68 4.35
CA ASP A 54 -3.39 -18.10 4.11
C ASP A 54 -2.10 -18.86 4.45
N TRP A 55 -2.17 -20.19 4.38
CA TRP A 55 -1.03 -21.08 4.57
C TRP A 55 0.08 -20.92 3.51
N ARG A 56 -0.22 -20.29 2.37
CA ARG A 56 0.76 -19.95 1.32
C ARG A 56 1.42 -18.58 1.58
N GLY A 57 1.01 -17.87 2.62
CA GLY A 57 1.48 -16.53 2.96
C GLY A 57 0.82 -15.40 2.17
N TRP A 58 -0.27 -15.68 1.43
CA TRP A 58 -1.04 -14.67 0.72
C TRP A 58 -2.03 -13.99 1.65
N ARG A 59 -2.16 -12.66 1.52
CA ARG A 59 -3.13 -11.88 2.30
C ARG A 59 -4.54 -12.17 1.83
N VAL A 60 -5.38 -12.57 2.77
CA VAL A 60 -6.80 -12.83 2.57
C VAL A 60 -7.59 -11.70 3.22
N TRP A 61 -8.51 -11.12 2.46
CA TRP A 61 -9.28 -9.95 2.88
C TRP A 61 -10.72 -10.35 3.12
N SER A 62 -11.24 -10.00 4.29
CA SER A 62 -12.68 -10.05 4.57
C SER A 62 -13.38 -8.78 4.07
N SER A 63 -14.69 -8.83 3.91
CA SER A 63 -15.49 -7.64 3.59
C SER A 63 -15.40 -6.57 4.67
N ARG A 64 -15.28 -6.97 5.94
CA ARG A 64 -15.04 -6.07 7.07
C ARG A 64 -13.71 -5.33 6.95
N ASP A 65 -12.65 -6.01 6.51
CA ASP A 65 -11.36 -5.38 6.26
C ASP A 65 -11.45 -4.36 5.13
N VAL A 66 -12.10 -4.74 4.02
CA VAL A 66 -12.31 -3.84 2.88
C VAL A 66 -13.03 -2.57 3.32
N GLU A 67 -14.07 -2.69 4.14
CA GLU A 67 -14.84 -1.55 4.61
C GLU A 67 -14.05 -0.66 5.59
N ARG A 68 -13.29 -1.27 6.51
CA ARG A 68 -12.36 -0.58 7.40
C ARG A 68 -11.34 0.25 6.60
N VAL A 69 -10.69 -0.36 5.61
CA VAL A 69 -9.70 0.35 4.77
C VAL A 69 -10.36 1.40 3.89
N ARG A 70 -11.58 1.18 3.42
CA ARG A 70 -12.34 2.20 2.69
C ARG A 70 -12.66 3.41 3.57
N ALA A 71 -13.00 3.22 4.84
CA ALA A 71 -13.17 4.32 5.78
C ALA A 71 -11.86 5.08 6.02
N PHE A 72 -10.75 4.35 6.18
CA PHE A 72 -9.41 4.95 6.28
C PHE A 72 -9.05 5.75 5.01
N GLN A 73 -9.32 5.21 3.82
CA GLN A 73 -9.05 5.86 2.54
C GLN A 73 -9.75 7.23 2.43
N LYS A 74 -11.02 7.30 2.81
CA LYS A 74 -11.76 8.57 2.84
C LYS A 74 -11.13 9.58 3.80
N ALA A 75 -10.74 9.13 4.99
CA ALA A 75 -10.05 9.96 5.98
C ALA A 75 -8.63 10.38 5.56
N TYR A 76 -7.94 9.53 4.80
CA TYR A 76 -6.61 9.79 4.28
C TYR A 76 -6.63 10.83 3.16
N HIS A 77 -7.63 10.78 2.27
CA HIS A 77 -7.80 11.75 1.19
C HIS A 77 -8.47 13.07 1.62
N SER A 78 -9.23 13.07 2.73
CA SER A 78 -9.79 14.33 3.27
C SER A 78 -8.73 15.24 3.87
N LYS A 79 -7.61 14.66 4.35
CA LYS A 79 -6.44 15.44 4.77
C LYS A 79 -5.67 15.90 3.53
N PRO A 80 -5.37 17.21 3.36
CA PRO A 80 -4.49 17.63 2.29
C PRO A 80 -3.13 16.97 2.54
N ILE A 81 -2.75 16.04 1.66
CA ILE A 81 -1.42 15.43 1.70
C ILE A 81 -0.43 16.56 1.47
N ARG A 82 0.17 17.07 2.55
CA ARG A 82 1.38 17.88 2.46
C ARG A 82 2.42 16.97 1.83
N ARG A 83 2.64 17.10 0.52
CA ARG A 83 3.78 16.48 -0.15
C ARG A 83 5.02 17.13 0.48
N LEU A 84 5.47 16.60 1.61
CA LEU A 84 6.74 17.00 2.18
C LEU A 84 7.76 16.63 1.12
N ARG A 85 8.37 17.64 0.50
CA ARG A 85 9.41 17.45 -0.51
C ARG A 85 10.47 16.57 0.14
N ARG A 86 10.52 15.29 -0.23
CA ARG A 86 11.56 14.36 0.23
C ARG A 86 12.89 15.01 -0.17
N SER A 87 13.64 15.44 0.83
CA SER A 87 14.84 16.29 0.77
C SER A 87 14.62 17.77 0.40
N SER A 88 14.94 18.64 1.35
CA SER A 88 15.45 20.00 1.08
C SER A 88 16.88 19.97 0.56
N LEU A 89 17.57 18.82 0.67
CA LEU A 89 18.97 18.68 0.28
C LEU A 89 19.11 18.85 -1.24
N SER A 90 19.89 19.85 -1.60
CA SER A 90 20.38 20.04 -2.94
C SER A 90 21.20 18.84 -3.40
N ARG A 91 21.29 18.64 -4.71
CA ARG A 91 22.14 17.61 -5.32
C ARG A 91 23.59 17.68 -4.82
N ALA A 92 24.06 18.88 -4.47
CA ALA A 92 25.38 19.12 -3.90
C ALA A 92 25.53 18.60 -2.47
N GLU A 93 24.50 18.70 -1.62
CA GLU A 93 24.55 18.19 -0.24
C GLU A 93 24.51 16.68 -0.19
N CYS A 94 23.68 16.04 -1.03
CA CYS A 94 23.72 14.58 -1.20
C CYS A 94 25.08 14.09 -1.71
N ALA A 95 25.70 14.81 -2.67
CA ALA A 95 27.04 14.48 -3.16
C ALA A 95 28.13 14.65 -2.07
N LYS A 96 28.05 15.72 -1.27
CA LYS A 96 28.95 15.94 -0.12
C LYS A 96 28.80 14.83 0.93
N ALA A 97 27.58 14.44 1.28
CA ALA A 97 27.33 13.36 2.24
C ALA A 97 27.86 12.01 1.73
N ALA A 98 27.64 11.69 0.45
CA ALA A 98 28.20 10.49 -0.16
C ALA A 98 29.74 10.51 -0.16
N ALA A 99 30.35 11.65 -0.51
CA ALA A 99 31.81 11.80 -0.50
C ALA A 99 32.41 11.66 0.91
N GLN A 100 31.74 12.20 1.94
CA GLN A 100 32.15 12.06 3.34
C GLN A 100 32.08 10.60 3.80
N SER A 101 31.00 9.89 3.46
CA SER A 101 30.86 8.45 3.74
C SER A 101 31.92 7.60 3.01
N MET A 102 32.21 7.93 1.74
CA MET A 102 33.25 7.27 0.94
C MET A 102 34.66 7.55 1.47
N GLY A 103 34.94 8.78 1.92
CA GLY A 103 36.21 9.15 2.54
C GLY A 103 36.46 8.44 3.88
N SER A 104 35.39 8.18 4.64
CA SER A 104 35.47 7.38 5.86
C SER A 104 35.71 5.89 5.56
N PHE A 105 35.14 5.37 4.47
CA PHE A 105 35.35 3.99 4.00
C PHE A 105 36.77 3.76 3.44
N ALA A 106 37.33 4.74 2.72
CA ALA A 106 38.67 4.66 2.14
C ALA A 106 39.79 4.56 3.20
N LYS A 107 39.59 5.13 4.41
CA LYS A 107 40.56 5.01 5.52
C LYS A 107 40.69 3.59 6.09
N GLY A 108 39.73 2.70 5.83
CA GLY A 108 39.77 1.28 6.20
C GLY A 108 39.99 0.33 5.01
N TYR A 109 40.08 0.86 3.79
CA TYR A 109 40.22 0.06 2.58
C TYR A 109 41.69 -0.21 2.30
N PHE A 110 42.21 -1.36 2.78
CA PHE A 110 43.46 -1.90 2.27
C PHE A 110 43.17 -2.52 0.89
N PRO A 111 43.73 -1.98 -0.21
CA PRO A 111 43.59 -2.63 -1.51
C PRO A 111 44.14 -4.05 -1.41
N ARG A 112 43.40 -5.04 -1.94
CA ARG A 112 43.86 -6.43 -1.97
C ARG A 112 45.21 -6.47 -2.71
N PRO A 113 46.26 -7.11 -2.17
CA PRO A 113 47.52 -7.24 -2.87
C PRO A 113 47.27 -8.04 -4.17
N GLY A 114 47.65 -7.48 -5.32
CA GLY A 114 47.66 -8.21 -6.60
C GLY A 114 46.72 -7.71 -7.69
N VAL A 115 46.06 -6.55 -7.53
CA VAL A 115 45.38 -5.87 -8.65
C VAL A 115 46.07 -4.52 -8.89
N GLY A 116 47.24 -4.58 -9.53
CA GLY A 116 47.89 -3.44 -10.18
C GLY A 116 47.37 -3.29 -11.61
N MET A 117 47.52 -2.06 -12.15
CA MET A 117 47.01 -1.57 -13.44
C MET A 117 47.40 -2.40 -14.66
#